data_AF-A0A8T4QXL5-F1
#
_entry.id   AF-A0A8T4QXL5-F1
#
_cell.length_a   1.000
_cell.length_b   1.000
_cell.length_c   1.000
_cell.angle_alpha   90.00
_cell.angle_beta   90.00
_cell.angle_gamma   90.00
#
_symmetry.space_group_name_H-M   'P 1'
#
loop_
_entity.id
_entity.type
_entity.pdbx_description
1 polymer ?
#
loop_
_entity_poly.entity_id
_entity_poly.type
_entity_poly.pdbx_seq_one_letter_code
_entity_poly.pdbx_strand_id
1 'polypeptide(L)' 'MYSYNKFKKTKLWEIMDKGIDDLVNNKDIEENTQRAYIVGYLCKLLHETGHENAESKDEKYS' A
#
# COMPACT_ATOMS: atom_id res chain seq x y z
N MET A 1 -2.53 3.36 18.29
CA MET A 1 -1.40 2.67 17.61
C MET A 1 -1.69 2.70 16.11
N TYR A 2 -0.95 3.49 15.32
CA TYR A 2 -1.22 3.65 13.88
C TYR A 2 -0.43 2.59 13.09
N SER A 3 -1.11 1.51 12.70
CA SER A 3 -0.56 0.29 12.07
C SER A 3 0.29 0.53 10.81
N TYR A 4 0.17 1.70 10.18
CA TYR A 4 0.79 2.00 8.89
C TYR A 4 1.90 3.06 8.93
N ASN A 5 2.35 3.46 10.13
CA ASN A 5 3.40 4.48 10.27
C ASN A 5 4.70 4.13 9.53
N LYS A 6 5.01 2.83 9.38
CA LYS A 6 6.19 2.36 8.63
C LYS A 6 6.21 2.81 7.16
N PHE A 7 5.04 3.13 6.59
CA PHE A 7 4.93 3.53 5.19
C PHE A 7 4.94 5.05 4.98
N LYS A 8 4.60 5.86 6.00
CA LYS A 8 4.38 7.32 5.86
C LYS A 8 5.54 8.13 5.28
N LYS A 9 6.77 7.63 5.37
CA LYS A 9 7.98 8.28 4.83
C LYS A 9 8.49 7.60 3.55
N THR A 10 7.72 6.68 2.97
CA THR A 10 8.11 5.95 1.78
C THR A 10 7.54 6.61 0.54
N LYS A 11 8.27 6.52 -0.58
CA LYS A 11 7.77 6.96 -1.88
C LYS A 11 6.46 6.26 -2.29
N LEU A 12 6.28 5.01 -1.84
CA LEU A 12 5.05 4.26 -2.05
C LEU A 12 3.84 4.96 -1.44
N TRP A 13 3.97 5.45 -0.20
CA TRP A 13 2.91 6.22 0.45
C TRP A 13 2.59 7.50 -0.31
N GLU A 14 3.61 8.28 -0.71
CA GLU A 14 3.40 9.53 -1.46
C GLU A 14 2.63 9.30 -2.76
N ILE A 15 2.97 8.23 -3.50
CA ILE A 15 2.30 7.88 -4.76
C ILE A 15 0.84 7.46 -4.50
N MET A 16 0.61 6.61 -3.50
CA MET A 16 -0.73 6.13 -3.15
C MET A 16 -1.61 7.27 -2.63
N ASP A 17 -1.08 8.13 -1.76
CA ASP A 17 -1.80 9.28 -1.21
C ASP A 17 -2.23 10.25 -2.32
N LYS A 18 -1.32 10.57 -3.25
CA LYS A 18 -1.65 11.36 -4.43
C LYS A 18 -2.72 10.69 -5.30
N GLY A 19 -2.59 9.40 -5.57
CA GLY A 19 -3.56 8.68 -6.39
C GLY A 19 -4.97 8.68 -5.78
N ILE A 20 -5.07 8.51 -4.47
CA ILE A 20 -6.35 8.61 -3.76
C ILE A 20 -6.89 10.05 -3.80
N ASP A 21 -6.04 11.05 -3.63
CA ASP A 21 -6.45 12.45 -3.75
C ASP A 21 -7.02 12.79 -5.13
N ASP A 22 -6.34 12.36 -6.20
CA ASP A 22 -6.79 12.54 -7.58
C ASP A 22 -8.17 11.89 -7.82
N LEU A 23 -8.40 10.67 -7.29
CA LEU A 23 -9.70 9.98 -7.42
C LEU A 23 -10.83 10.69 -6.67
N VAL A 24 -10.55 11.23 -5.47
CA VAL A 24 -11.53 12.02 -4.71
C VAL A 24 -11.85 13.33 -5.44
N ASN A 25 -10.83 14.02 -5.95
CA ASN A 25 -10.99 15.28 -6.69
C ASN A 25 -11.78 15.09 -7.99
N ASN A 26 -11.58 13.97 -8.67
CA ASN A 26 -12.34 13.59 -9.86
C ASN A 26 -13.75 13.08 -9.56
N LYS A 27 -14.11 12.92 -8.28
CA LYS A 27 -15.38 12.32 -7.81
C LYS A 27 -15.57 10.87 -8.25
N ASP A 28 -14.46 10.16 -8.50
CA ASP A 28 -14.47 8.73 -8.81
C ASP A 28 -14.77 7.90 -7.55
N ILE A 29 -14.36 8.39 -6.38
CA ILE A 29 -14.59 7.76 -5.07
C ILE A 29 -14.97 8.80 -4.00
N GLU A 30 -15.63 8.32 -2.95
CA GLU A 30 -15.82 9.05 -1.69
C GLU A 30 -15.15 8.30 -0.54
N GLU A 31 -14.32 9.00 0.24
CA GLU A 31 -13.65 8.41 1.41
C GLU A 31 -14.58 8.37 2.62
N ASN A 32 -14.87 7.17 3.11
CA ASN A 32 -15.69 6.96 4.32
C ASN A 32 -14.85 6.68 5.59
N THR A 33 -13.52 6.70 5.47
CA THR A 33 -12.58 6.48 6.57
C THR A 33 -11.39 7.44 6.44
N GLN A 34 -10.53 7.53 7.46
CA GLN A 34 -9.36 8.40 7.40
C GLN A 34 -8.41 7.97 6.26
N ARG A 35 -7.98 8.93 5.43
CA ARG A 35 -7.05 8.70 4.31
C ARG A 35 -5.82 7.87 4.68
N ALA A 36 -5.23 8.14 5.85
CA ALA A 36 -4.07 7.39 6.34
C ALA A 36 -4.33 5.89 6.55
N TYR A 37 -5.58 5.48 6.80
CA TYR A 37 -5.97 4.07 6.87
C TYR A 37 -6.03 3.45 5.46
N ILE A 38 -6.66 4.15 4.52
CA ILE A 38 -6.80 3.72 3.11
C ILE A 38 -5.42 3.57 2.47
N VAL A 39 -4.63 4.65 2.47
CA VAL A 39 -3.26 4.68 1.92
C VAL A 39 -2.37 3.63 2.59
N GLY A 40 -2.46 3.52 3.92
CA GLY A 40 -1.67 2.56 4.68
C GLY A 40 -1.99 1.10 4.36
N TYR A 41 -3.28 0.78 4.15
CA TYR A 41 -3.71 -0.54 3.75
C TYR A 41 -3.23 -0.89 2.33
N LEU A 42 -3.33 0.04 1.37
CA LEU A 42 -2.82 -0.16 0.01
C LEU A 42 -1.31 -0.36 -0.01
N CYS A 43 -0.57 0.43 0.78
CA CYS A 43 0.88 0.23 0.95
C CYS A 43 1.21 -1.16 1.52
N LYS A 44 0.41 -1.65 2.48
CA LYS A 44 0.57 -2.99 3.04
C LYS A 44 0.40 -4.07 1.96
N LEU A 45 -0.69 -4.02 1.19
CA LEU A 45 -0.95 -5.00 0.13
C LEU A 45 0.20 -5.06 -0.89
N LEU A 46 0.64 -3.90 -1.37
CA LEU A 46 1.73 -3.83 -2.35
C LEU A 46 3.06 -4.33 -1.78
N HIS A 47 3.34 -4.01 -0.52
CA HIS A 47 4.52 -4.54 0.16
C HIS A 47 4.48 -6.07 0.27
N GLU A 48 3.34 -6.66 0.64
CA GLU A 48 3.15 -8.11 0.75
C GLU A 48 3.31 -8.81 -0.61
N THR A 49 2.74 -8.26 -1.69
CA THR A 49 2.93 -8.81 -3.05
C THR A 49 4.39 -8.78 -3.54
N GLY A 50 5.22 -7.88 -3.00
CA GLY A 50 6.66 -7.85 -3.29
C GLY A 50 7.45 -8.96 -2.59
N HIS A 51 6.89 -9.56 -1.53
CA HIS A 51 7.52 -10.66 -0.77
C HIS A 51 7.11 -12.05 -1.27
N GLU A 52 5.97 -12.20 -1.93
CA GLU A 52 5.50 -13.50 -2.47
C GLU A 52 6.32 -13.99 -3.68
N ASN A 53 7.06 -13.11 -4.35
CA ASN A 53 7.90 -13.48 -5.49
C ASN A 53 9.30 -14.01 -5.11
N ALA A 54 9.66 -14.02 -3.82
CA ALA A 54 10.98 -14.46 -3.35
C ALA A 54 11.02 -15.93 -2.89
N GLU A 55 9.88 -16.59 -2.68
CA GLU A 55 9.83 -17.95 -2.07
C GLU A 55 9.55 -19.10 -3.08
N SER A 56 9.97 -18.97 -4.34
CA SER A 56 9.87 -20.07 -5.33
C SER A 56 11.20 -20.50 -5.95
N LYS A 57 12.31 -20.37 -5.20
CA LYS A 57 13.61 -20.95 -5.60
C LYS A 57 14.36 -21.63 -4.45
N ASP A 58 13.73 -22.58 -3.76
CA ASP A 58 14.46 -23.56 -2.92
C ASP A 58 13.73 -24.91 -2.88
N GLU A 59 13.58 -25.56 -4.03
CA GLU A 59 13.37 -27.01 -4.10
C GLU A 59 14.04 -27.55 -5.38
N LYS A 60 15.37 -27.60 -5.36
CA LYS A 60 16.10 -28.46 -6.32
C LYS A 60 17.45 -28.95 -5.83
N TYR A 61 17.62 -29.20 -4.53
CA TYR A 61 18.67 -30.08 -3.99
C TYR A 61 18.24 -30.64 -2.63
N SER A 62 17.52 -31.75 -2.66
CA SER A 62 17.46 -32.75 -1.58
C SER A 62 17.11 -34.10 -2.19
#